data_AF-A0A3B4YIB6-F1
#
_entry.id   AF-A0A3B4YIB6-F1
#
_cell.length_a   1.000
_cell.length_b   1.000
_cell.length_c   1.000
_cell.angle_alpha   90.00
_cell.angle_beta   90.00
_cell.angle_gamma   90.00
#
_symmetry.space_group_name_H-M   'P 1'
#
loop_
_entity.id
_entity.type
_entity.pdbx_description
1 polymer ?
#
loop_
_entity_poly.entity_id
_entity_poly.type
_entity_poly.pdbx_seq_one_letter_code
_entity_poly.pdbx_strand_id
1 'polypeptide(L)'
;MVGISSPVLLRTLEDLGAEDFHKFKWFLQQKGVLEDLPSIPKSRLESADRMATVDLMVQTYCINTVKVTKMVLVKINQNDLVENFSHTVSEPTGKSWKDLKWDVTEMSRSDQSKQGGLV
;
A
#
# COMPACT_ATOMS: atom_id res chain seq x y z
N MET A 1 12.82 -6.77 -9.71
CA MET A 1 13.23 -5.67 -8.82
C MET A 1 11.96 -5.08 -8.22
N VAL A 2 11.55 -5.53 -7.02
CA VAL A 2 10.36 -4.99 -6.35
C VAL A 2 10.84 -3.79 -5.55
N GLY A 3 10.45 -2.59 -5.97
CA GLY A 3 10.89 -1.35 -5.35
C GLY A 3 10.35 -1.21 -3.93
N ILE A 4 11.19 -0.64 -3.05
CA ILE A 4 10.93 -0.34 -1.63
C ILE A 4 9.64 0.49 -1.40
N SER A 5 9.03 1.02 -2.45
CA SER A 5 7.81 1.82 -2.41
C SER A 5 6.54 1.04 -2.01
N SER A 6 6.45 -0.27 -2.26
CA SER A 6 5.23 -1.04 -1.95
C SER A 6 4.99 -1.22 -0.44
N PRO A 7 5.99 -1.62 0.37
CA PRO A 7 5.82 -1.70 1.83
C PRO A 7 5.54 -0.36 2.50
N VAL A 8 6.18 0.71 2.04
CA VAL A 8 5.96 2.06 2.59
C VAL A 8 4.56 2.55 2.27
N LEU A 9 4.10 2.37 1.03
CA LEU A 9 2.75 2.71 0.63
C LEU A 9 1.70 1.94 1.44
N LEU A 10 1.90 0.64 1.64
CA LEU A 10 0.96 -0.18 2.41
C LEU A 10 0.79 0.36 3.83
N ARG A 11 1.89 0.66 4.53
CA ARG A 11 1.84 1.25 5.88
C ARG A 11 1.10 2.58 5.90
N THR A 12 1.35 3.44 4.93
CA THR A 12 0.61 4.71 4.79
C THR A 12 -0.89 4.50 4.61
N LEU A 13 -1.30 3.47 3.85
CA LEU A 13 -2.72 3.13 3.72
C LEU A 13 -3.29 2.49 4.99
N GLU A 14 -2.49 1.76 5.77
CA GLU A 14 -2.88 1.21 7.08
C GLU A 14 -3.14 2.29 8.12
N ASP A 15 -2.36 3.38 8.08
CA ASP A 15 -2.55 4.55 8.95
C ASP A 15 -3.81 5.36 8.59
N LEU A 16 -4.38 5.17 7.39
CA LEU A 16 -5.66 5.77 7.02
C LEU A 16 -6.82 5.08 7.74
N GLY A 17 -7.65 5.87 8.43
CA GLY A 17 -8.95 5.43 8.91
C GLY A 17 -9.86 4.94 7.77
N ALA A 18 -10.91 4.18 8.12
CA ALA A 18 -11.78 3.56 7.11
C ALA A 18 -12.44 4.57 6.16
N GLU A 19 -12.88 5.72 6.66
CA GLU A 19 -13.50 6.77 5.86
C GLU A 19 -12.49 7.40 4.89
N ASP A 20 -11.28 7.72 5.36
CA ASP A 20 -10.25 8.33 4.54
C ASP A 20 -9.69 7.36 3.51
N PHE A 21 -9.59 6.08 3.86
CA PHE A 21 -9.27 5.03 2.90
C PHE A 21 -10.36 4.89 1.82
N HIS A 22 -11.64 5.01 2.20
CA HIS A 22 -12.72 5.04 1.22
C HIS A 22 -12.59 6.25 0.28
N LYS A 23 -12.36 7.46 0.80
CA LYS A 23 -12.11 8.67 -0.01
C LYS A 23 -10.88 8.51 -0.90
N PHE A 24 -9.82 7.88 -0.39
CA PHE A 24 -8.61 7.59 -1.15
C PHE A 24 -8.92 6.77 -2.40
N LYS A 25 -9.64 5.65 -2.25
CA LYS A 25 -10.12 4.84 -3.39
C LYS A 25 -11.03 5.65 -4.31
N TRP A 26 -11.91 6.47 -3.76
CA TRP A 26 -12.80 7.32 -4.54
C TRP A 26 -12.05 8.33 -5.41
N PHE A 27 -10.90 8.85 -4.99
CA PHE A 27 -10.07 9.74 -5.81
C PHE A 27 -9.30 9.00 -6.90
N LEU A 28 -8.84 7.76 -6.65
CA LEU A 28 -8.15 6.94 -7.65
C LEU A 28 -9.00 6.60 -8.88
N GLN A 29 -10.33 6.60 -8.74
CA GLN A 29 -11.27 6.36 -9.85
C GLN A 29 -11.64 7.63 -10.64
N GLN A 30 -11.27 8.83 -10.18
CA GLN A 30 -11.67 10.06 -10.85
C GLN A 30 -10.75 10.38 -12.03
N LYS A 31 -11.35 10.59 -13.20
CA LYS A 31 -10.63 11.03 -14.41
C LYS A 31 -10.29 12.52 -14.30
N GLY A 32 -9.07 12.88 -14.71
CA GLY A 32 -8.59 14.27 -14.75
C GLY A 32 -8.28 14.90 -13.38
N VAL A 33 -8.44 14.16 -12.27
CA VAL A 33 -8.11 14.67 -10.93
C VAL A 33 -6.65 14.41 -10.56
N LEU A 34 -6.04 13.39 -11.16
CA LEU A 34 -4.64 12.99 -10.96
C LEU A 34 -3.79 13.38 -12.18
N GLU A 35 -4.00 14.60 -12.69
CA GLU A 35 -3.41 15.08 -13.95
C GLU A 35 -3.77 14.14 -15.13
N ASP A 36 -2.81 13.84 -16.00
CA ASP A 36 -2.94 12.96 -17.16
C ASP A 36 -2.76 11.46 -16.82
N LEU A 37 -2.73 11.11 -15.52
CA LEU A 37 -2.56 9.73 -15.09
C LEU A 37 -3.86 8.93 -15.22
N PRO A 38 -3.77 7.62 -15.56
CA PRO A 38 -4.94 6.80 -15.79
C PRO A 38 -5.75 6.58 -14.51
N SER A 39 -7.07 6.76 -14.57
CA SER A 39 -7.96 6.39 -13.46
C SER A 39 -8.04 4.87 -13.29
N ILE A 40 -8.07 4.37 -12.06
CA ILE A 40 -8.34 2.96 -11.78
C ILE A 40 -9.85 2.72 -11.81
N PRO A 41 -10.36 1.72 -12.56
CA PRO A 41 -11.79 1.43 -12.61
C PRO A 41 -12.41 1.18 -11.24
N LYS A 42 -13.60 1.77 -10.98
CA LYS A 42 -14.34 1.58 -9.73
C LYS A 42 -14.53 0.10 -9.36
N SER A 43 -14.85 -0.74 -10.34
CA SER A 43 -15.08 -2.18 -10.13
C SER A 43 -13.86 -2.92 -9.55
N ARG A 44 -12.64 -2.41 -9.79
CA ARG A 44 -11.41 -2.97 -9.20
C ARG A 44 -11.17 -2.47 -7.77
N LEU A 45 -11.70 -1.29 -7.42
CA LEU A 45 -11.47 -0.63 -6.13
C LEU A 45 -12.58 -0.88 -5.10
N GLU A 46 -13.81 -1.16 -5.52
CA GLU A 46 -14.97 -1.26 -4.62
C GLU A 46 -14.74 -2.25 -3.47
N SER A 47 -14.29 -3.47 -3.80
CA SER A 47 -13.95 -4.52 -2.84
C SER A 47 -12.46 -4.63 -2.51
N ALA A 48 -11.61 -3.74 -3.04
CA ALA A 48 -10.17 -3.80 -2.76
C ALA A 48 -9.89 -3.40 -1.32
N ASP A 49 -9.16 -4.27 -0.61
CA ASP A 49 -8.51 -3.94 0.65
C ASP A 49 -7.25 -3.09 0.41
N ARG A 50 -6.52 -2.76 1.47
CA ARG A 50 -5.33 -1.91 1.41
C ARG A 50 -4.23 -2.54 0.55
N MET A 51 -3.96 -3.84 0.72
CA MET A 51 -2.93 -4.55 -0.03
C MET A 51 -3.27 -4.62 -1.52
N ALA A 52 -4.50 -5.03 -1.85
CA ALA A 52 -4.99 -5.05 -3.21
C ALA A 52 -4.94 -3.65 -3.83
N THR A 53 -5.26 -2.60 -3.08
CA THR A 53 -5.15 -1.21 -3.56
C THR A 53 -3.71 -0.83 -3.87
N VAL A 54 -2.73 -1.21 -3.03
CA VAL A 54 -1.30 -1.00 -3.33
C VAL A 54 -0.91 -1.68 -4.63
N ASP A 55 -1.27 -2.95 -4.81
CA ASP A 55 -0.95 -3.70 -6.03
C ASP A 55 -1.57 -3.05 -7.27
N LEU A 56 -2.82 -2.60 -7.18
CA LEU A 56 -3.50 -1.88 -8.25
C LEU A 56 -2.78 -0.58 -8.61
N MET A 57 -2.32 0.18 -7.61
CA MET A 57 -1.59 1.43 -7.82
C MET A 57 -0.23 1.18 -8.46
N VAL A 58 0.54 0.21 -7.95
CA VAL A 58 1.87 -0.14 -8.50
C VAL A 58 1.75 -0.61 -9.95
N GLN A 59 0.74 -1.45 -10.26
CA GLN A 59 0.48 -1.91 -11.62
C GLN A 59 0.06 -0.77 -12.57
N THR A 60 -0.72 0.19 -12.07
CA THR A 60 -1.31 1.24 -12.92
C THR A 60 -0.36 2.41 -13.14
N TYR A 61 0.36 2.82 -12.09
CA TYR A 61 1.15 4.05 -12.09
C TYR A 61 2.66 3.79 -12.14
N CYS A 62 3.11 2.58 -11.81
CA CYS A 62 4.52 2.19 -11.81
C CYS A 62 5.39 3.23 -11.07
N ILE A 63 6.25 3.94 -11.80
CA ILE A 63 7.14 5.00 -11.28
C ILE A 63 6.38 6.19 -10.67
N ASN A 64 5.13 6.42 -11.10
CA ASN A 64 4.30 7.54 -10.63
C ASN A 64 3.50 7.20 -9.36
N THR A 65 3.60 5.98 -8.84
CA THR A 65 2.85 5.52 -7.65
C THR A 65 3.06 6.43 -6.45
N VAL A 66 4.31 6.82 -6.19
CA VAL A 66 4.67 7.74 -5.08
C VAL A 66 4.03 9.11 -5.29
N LYS A 67 4.06 9.63 -6.52
CA LYS A 67 3.44 10.93 -6.87
C LYS A 67 1.94 10.90 -6.65
N VAL A 68 1.26 9.88 -7.18
CA VAL A 68 -0.20 9.71 -7.04
C VAL A 68 -0.61 9.61 -5.58
N THR A 69 0.11 8.83 -4.78
CA THR A 69 -0.17 8.66 -3.36
C THR A 69 -0.18 10.02 -2.65
N LYS A 70 0.87 10.83 -2.84
CA LYS A 70 0.96 12.16 -2.24
C LYS A 70 -0.19 13.06 -2.68
N MET A 71 -0.51 13.08 -3.97
CA MET A 71 -1.61 13.89 -4.50
C MET A 71 -2.95 13.53 -3.85
N VAL A 72 -3.24 12.24 -3.70
CA VAL A 72 -4.51 11.79 -3.10
C VAL A 72 -4.55 12.09 -1.60
N LEU A 73 -3.45 11.86 -0.86
CA LEU A 73 -3.37 12.19 0.57
C LEU A 73 -3.63 13.68 0.83
N VAL A 74 -3.06 14.57 0.03
CA VAL A 74 -3.36 16.02 0.10
C VAL A 74 -4.84 16.30 -0.16
N LYS A 75 -5.45 15.63 -1.15
CA LYS A 75 -6.88 15.83 -1.49
C LYS A 75 -7.84 15.37 -0.39
N ILE A 76 -7.47 14.37 0.40
CA ILE A 76 -8.24 13.91 1.57
C ILE A 76 -7.82 14.60 2.88
N ASN A 77 -6.96 15.63 2.79
CA ASN A 77 -6.48 16.41 3.92
C ASN A 77 -5.64 15.62 4.95
N GLN A 78 -4.92 14.59 4.50
CA GLN A 78 -3.99 13.78 5.31
C GLN A 78 -2.54 14.25 5.07
N ASN A 79 -2.27 15.52 5.36
CA ASN A 79 -1.00 16.18 5.04
C ASN A 79 0.17 15.72 5.95
N ASP A 80 -0.12 15.35 7.18
CA ASP A 80 0.82 14.71 8.12
C ASP A 80 1.37 13.39 7.55
N LEU A 81 0.50 12.57 6.96
CA LEU A 81 0.92 11.34 6.29
C LEU A 81 1.76 11.60 5.04
N VAL A 82 1.59 12.74 4.35
CA VAL A 82 2.42 13.13 3.20
C VAL A 82 3.86 13.42 3.63
N GLU A 83 4.03 14.10 4.75
CA GLU A 83 5.36 14.38 5.33
C GLU A 83 6.04 13.06 5.72
N ASN A 84 5.36 12.22 6.50
CA ASN A 84 5.87 10.91 6.92
C ASN A 84 6.22 10.01 5.72
N PHE A 85 5.38 9.97 4.70
CA PHE A 85 5.62 9.24 3.46
C PHE A 85 6.83 9.78 2.69
N SER A 86 7.06 11.10 2.71
CA SER A 86 8.20 11.71 2.03
C SER A 86 9.52 11.41 2.74
N HIS A 87 9.54 11.43 4.07
CA HIS A 87 10.72 11.05 4.87
C HIS A 87 11.11 9.59 4.63
N THR A 88 10.14 8.68 4.68
CA THR A 88 10.37 7.24 4.51
C THR A 88 10.79 6.84 3.11
N VAL A 89 10.31 7.53 2.06
CA VAL A 89 10.77 7.31 0.67
C VAL A 89 12.13 7.98 0.40
N SER A 90 12.49 9.02 1.15
CA SER A 90 13.76 9.75 1.00
C SER A 90 14.91 9.17 1.79
N GLU A 91 14.67 8.34 2.81
CA GLU A 91 15.74 7.65 3.52
C GLU A 91 16.22 6.44 2.71
N PRO A 92 17.47 6.42 2.20
CA PRO A 92 18.15 5.16 1.98
C PRO A 92 18.54 4.67 3.38
N THR A 93 17.61 4.07 4.13
CA THR A 93 18.01 3.34 5.31
C THR A 93 18.97 2.26 4.82
N GLY A 94 20.25 2.46 5.13
CA GLY A 94 21.38 1.59 4.77
C GLY A 94 21.31 0.25 5.49
N LYS A 95 20.17 -0.45 5.36
CA LYS A 95 19.98 -1.82 5.76
C LYS A 95 19.76 -2.61 4.48
N SER A 96 20.81 -3.34 4.13
CA SER A 96 20.79 -4.31 3.05
C SER A 96 19.62 -5.26 3.28
N TRP A 97 18.86 -5.57 2.24
CA TRP A 97 17.80 -6.58 2.23
C TRP A 97 18.24 -7.96 2.75
N LYS A 98 19.56 -8.19 2.86
CA LYS A 98 20.18 -9.37 3.48
C LYS A 98 20.03 -9.41 5.01
N ASP A 99 19.79 -8.26 5.65
CA ASP A 99 19.70 -8.14 7.11
C ASP A 99 18.26 -8.26 7.63
N LEU A 100 17.27 -8.20 6.74
CA LEU A 100 15.87 -8.52 7.02
C LEU A 100 15.65 -10.04 6.92
N LYS A 101 16.29 -10.77 7.82
CA LYS A 101 16.10 -12.22 8.02
C LYS A 101 14.91 -12.47 8.95
N TRP A 102 13.77 -11.84 8.68
CA TRP A 102 12.55 -12.02 9.46
C TRP A 102 11.53 -12.88 8.69
N ASP A 103 11.27 -14.05 9.27
CA ASP A 103 9.99 -14.77 9.32
C ASP A 103 9.35 -15.41 8.07
N VAL A 104 10.14 -15.88 7.10
CA VAL A 104 9.62 -16.91 6.15
C VAL A 104 9.48 -18.28 6.84
N THR A 105 10.26 -18.56 7.89
CA THR A 105 10.31 -19.89 8.54
C THR A 105 9.27 -20.06 9.66
N GLU A 106 8.69 -18.97 10.20
CA GLU A 106 7.69 -19.07 11.28
C GLU A 106 6.26 -19.26 10.77
N MET A 107 5.95 -18.89 9.52
CA MET A 107 4.61 -19.11 8.96
C MET A 107 4.27 -20.60 8.80
N SER A 108 5.27 -21.45 8.54
CA SER A 108 5.04 -22.89 8.31
C SER A 108 4.86 -23.71 9.59
N ARG A 109 5.11 -23.14 10.79
CA ARG A 109 5.09 -23.92 12.04
C ARG A 109 3.76 -23.85 12.80
N SER A 110 2.85 -22.94 12.43
CA SER A 110 1.65 -22.64 13.22
C SER A 110 0.35 -23.32 12.76
N ASP A 111 0.35 -24.05 11.63
CA ASP A 111 -0.89 -24.65 11.07
C ASP A 111 -1.04 -26.19 11.22
N GLN A 112 -0.12 -26.91 11.89
CA GLN A 112 -0.23 -28.38 12.01
C GLN A 112 -0.76 -28.93 13.35
N SER A 113 -1.18 -28.09 14.29
CA SER A 113 -1.68 -28.57 15.60
C SER A 113 -3.21 -28.66 15.69
N LYS A 114 -3.94 -29.00 14.61
CA LYS A 114 -5.36 -29.41 14.69
C LYS A 114 -5.79 -30.45 13.66
N GLN A 115 -5.23 -31.66 13.70
CA GLN A 115 -5.99 -32.86 13.36
C GLN A 115 -5.28 -34.13 13.84
N GLY A 116 -5.93 -34.87 14.74
CA GLY A 116 -5.46 -36.17 15.20
C GLY A 116 -5.70 -36.43 16.70
N GLY A 117 -6.94 -36.29 17.16
CA GLY A 117 -7.37 -36.75 18.48
C GLY A 117 -8.67 -37.55 18.38
N LEU A 118 -8.67 -38.73 19.01
CA LEU A 118 -9.78 -39.67 19.28
C LEU A 118 -10.34 -40.37 18.02
N VAL A 119 -10.39 -41.71 17.90
CA VAL A 119 -10.33 -42.86 18.83
C VAL A 119 -9.85 -44.08 18.04
#